data_AF-A0A1D6QF61-F1
#
_entry.id   AF-A0A1D6QF61-F1
#
_cell.length_a   1.000
_cell.length_b   1.000
_cell.length_c   1.000
_cell.angle_alpha   90.00
_cell.angle_beta   90.00
_cell.angle_gamma   90.00
#
_symmetry.space_group_name_H-M   'P 1'
#
loop_
_entity.id
_entity.type
_entity.pdbx_description
1 polymer ?
#
loop_
_entity_poly.entity_id
_entity_poly.type
_entity_poly.pdbx_seq_one_letter_code
_entity_poly.pdbx_strand_id
1 'polypeptide(L)'
;MLDHLESVLANEPVAIKSGQFIVKVKPQGVSKGLVAEKILTLMMEKWRQADFVLCIGDDRSDEDMFENIDDIMKRNIVVLKTPLFACTVGQKPSKARFYLDDAFGVVNILSLLADASEPAHVIELEDDLATSVSSIYISDEPPQLGNRRDEGS
;
A
#
# COMPACT_ATOMS: atom_id res chain seq x y z
N MET A 1 12.37 23.71 28.26
CA MET A 1 12.49 24.00 26.80
C MET A 1 11.24 23.53 26.05
N LEU A 2 10.77 22.29 26.26
CA LEU A 2 9.49 21.83 25.70
C LEU A 2 8.31 22.72 26.13
N ASP A 3 8.17 22.98 27.43
CA ASP A 3 7.12 23.88 27.97
C ASP A 3 7.19 25.31 27.40
N HIS A 4 8.40 25.76 27.04
CA HIS A 4 8.58 27.06 26.42
C HIS A 4 8.05 27.08 24.99
N LEU A 5 8.34 26.03 24.20
CA LEU A 5 7.78 25.88 22.86
C LEU A 5 6.25 25.71 22.91
N GLU A 6 5.74 24.95 23.88
CA GLU A 6 4.28 24.80 24.08
C GLU A 6 3.62 26.12 24.40
N SER A 7 4.25 26.96 25.22
CA SER A 7 3.75 28.30 25.53
C SER A 7 3.81 29.25 24.35
N VAL A 8 4.94 29.29 23.61
CA VAL A 8 5.14 30.24 22.50
C VAL A 8 4.25 29.89 21.30
N LEU A 9 4.02 28.59 21.06
CA LEU A 9 3.25 28.11 19.91
C LEU A 9 1.81 27.72 20.27
N ALA A 10 1.31 28.10 21.45
CA ALA A 10 -0.01 27.71 21.94
C ALA A 10 -1.17 28.12 21.02
N ASN A 11 -1.00 29.20 20.24
CA ASN A 11 -2.01 29.72 19.33
C ASN A 11 -1.77 29.33 17.86
N GLU A 12 -0.70 28.60 17.58
CA GLU A 12 -0.39 28.12 16.23
C GLU A 12 -1.00 26.72 16.04
N PRO A 13 -1.41 26.35 14.81
CA PRO A 13 -2.04 25.05 14.52
C PRO A 13 -0.99 23.92 14.46
N VAL A 14 -0.21 23.78 15.53
CA VAL A 14 0.89 22.84 15.65
C VAL A 14 0.79 22.01 16.92
N ALA A 15 1.30 20.78 16.87
CA ALA A 15 1.47 19.90 18.01
C ALA A 15 2.97 19.72 18.28
N ILE A 16 3.33 19.81 19.57
CA ILE A 16 4.70 19.60 20.04
C ILE A 16 4.76 18.21 20.69
N LYS A 17 5.76 17.42 20.31
CA LYS A 17 6.02 16.11 20.91
C LYS A 17 7.50 16.02 21.31
N SER A 18 7.74 15.55 22.53
CA SER A 18 9.08 15.13 22.96
C SER A 18 9.46 13.81 22.27
N GLY A 19 10.65 13.76 21.68
CA GLY A 19 11.30 12.56 21.17
C GLY A 19 12.60 12.28 21.92
N GLN A 20 13.34 11.25 21.48
CA GLN A 20 14.62 10.93 22.08
C GLN A 20 15.66 12.00 21.69
N PHE A 21 16.06 12.83 22.66
CA PHE A 21 17.00 13.95 22.51
C PHE A 21 16.55 15.10 21.58
N ILE A 22 15.31 15.08 21.11
CA ILE A 22 14.77 16.10 20.21
C ILE A 22 13.35 16.51 20.61
N VAL A 23 12.97 17.73 20.23
CA VAL A 23 11.57 18.18 20.27
C VAL A 23 11.07 18.28 18.83
N LYS A 24 9.97 17.60 18.52
CA LYS A 24 9.34 17.62 17.20
C LYS A 24 8.14 18.56 17.24
N VAL A 25 8.04 19.47 16.27
CA VAL A 25 6.87 20.30 16.00
C VAL A 25 6.25 19.83 14.69
N LYS A 26 4.95 19.57 14.67
CA LYS A 26 4.22 19.12 13.48
C LYS A 26 2.89 19.85 13.36
N PRO A 27 2.28 19.94 12.17
CA PRO A 27 0.92 20.43 12.05
C PRO A 27 -0.05 19.62 12.91
N GLN A 28 -1.01 20.30 13.51
CA GLN A 28 -2.05 19.65 14.31
C GLN A 28 -2.86 18.67 13.44
N GLY A 29 -3.30 17.57 14.04
CA GLY A 29 -4.09 16.54 13.34
C GLY A 29 -3.30 15.62 12.41
N VAL A 30 -2.02 15.89 12.14
CA VAL A 30 -1.18 15.00 11.31
C VAL A 30 -0.55 13.90 12.18
N SER A 31 -0.78 12.64 11.82
CA SER A 31 -0.18 11.47 12.49
C SER A 31 0.14 10.37 11.48
N LYS A 32 1.07 9.47 11.85
CA LYS A 32 1.37 8.27 11.06
C LYS A 32 0.13 7.38 10.90
N GLY A 33 -0.69 7.28 11.94
CA GLY A 33 -1.98 6.57 11.90
C GLY A 33 -2.96 7.12 10.87
N LEU A 34 -3.10 8.45 10.76
CA LEU A 34 -3.96 9.07 9.74
C LEU A 34 -3.46 8.77 8.32
N VAL A 35 -2.14 8.74 8.12
CA VAL A 35 -1.56 8.37 6.82
C VAL A 35 -1.86 6.90 6.49
N ALA A 36 -1.69 5.99 7.45
CA ALA A 36 -2.04 4.58 7.27
C ALA A 36 -3.53 4.38 6.92
N GLU A 37 -4.43 5.08 7.61
CA GLU A 37 -5.88 5.08 7.30
C GLU A 37 -6.15 5.50 5.86
N LYS A 38 -5.55 6.61 5.44
CA LYS A 38 -5.73 7.14 4.08
C LYS A 38 -5.22 6.16 3.02
N ILE A 39 -4.06 5.53 3.23
CA ILE A 39 -3.51 4.55 2.28
C ILE A 39 -4.46 3.36 2.13
N LEU A 40 -4.93 2.78 3.24
CA LEU A 40 -5.84 1.63 3.21
C LEU A 40 -7.21 1.98 2.61
N THR A 41 -7.72 3.18 2.89
CA THR A 41 -8.96 3.68 2.30
C THR A 41 -8.82 3.86 0.78
N LEU A 42 -7.73 4.46 0.31
CA LEU A 42 -7.47 4.61 -1.13
C LEU A 42 -7.30 3.25 -1.84
N MET A 43 -6.71 2.26 -1.16
CA MET A 43 -6.61 0.89 -1.66
C MET A 43 -8.00 0.26 -1.81
N MET A 44 -8.87 0.44 -0.81
CA MET A 44 -10.26 -0.01 -0.87
C MET A 44 -11.05 0.65 -2.02
N GLU A 45 -10.94 1.97 -2.18
CA GLU A 45 -11.61 2.72 -3.26
C GLU A 45 -11.17 2.26 -4.66
N LYS A 46 -9.94 1.76 -4.78
CA LYS A 46 -9.40 1.16 -6.01
C LYS A 46 -9.72 -0.32 -6.18
N TRP A 47 -10.62 -0.87 -5.36
CA TRP A 47 -10.97 -2.30 -5.35
C TRP A 47 -9.77 -3.23 -5.11
N ARG A 48 -8.77 -2.75 -4.38
CA ARG A 48 -7.53 -3.47 -4.02
C ARG A 48 -7.34 -3.50 -2.51
N GLN A 49 -8.36 -3.95 -1.78
CA GLN A 49 -8.28 -4.04 -0.32
C GLN A 49 -7.07 -4.88 0.12
N ALA A 50 -6.38 -4.43 1.17
CA ALA A 50 -5.30 -5.22 1.75
C ALA A 50 -5.87 -6.50 2.38
N ASP A 51 -5.24 -7.63 2.09
CA ASP A 51 -5.50 -8.96 2.65
C ASP A 51 -4.42 -9.39 3.65
N PHE A 52 -3.37 -8.59 3.82
CA PHE A 52 -2.31 -8.73 4.80
C PHE A 52 -1.80 -7.35 5.24
N VAL A 53 -1.56 -7.16 6.54
CA VAL A 53 -1.01 -5.89 7.07
C VAL A 53 0.15 -6.17 8.03
N LEU A 54 1.34 -5.71 7.65
CA LEU A 54 2.53 -5.62 8.50
C LEU A 54 2.82 -4.15 8.81
N CYS A 55 2.87 -3.80 10.09
CA CYS A 55 3.05 -2.45 10.58
C CYS A 55 4.21 -2.44 11.58
N ILE A 56 5.30 -1.73 11.29
CA ILE A 56 6.53 -1.73 12.10
C ILE A 56 6.90 -0.29 12.47
N GLY A 57 7.27 -0.05 13.72
CA GLY A 57 7.70 1.27 14.19
C GLY A 57 8.52 1.25 15.47
N ASP A 58 9.38 2.24 15.67
CA ASP A 58 10.38 2.28 16.75
C ASP A 58 10.17 3.43 17.74
N ASP A 59 9.41 4.46 17.38
CA ASP A 59 9.31 5.67 18.19
C ASP A 59 7.89 5.93 18.72
N ARG A 60 7.79 6.93 19.60
CA ARG A 60 6.51 7.32 20.21
C ARG A 60 5.45 7.73 19.18
N SER A 61 5.85 8.17 17.98
CA SER A 61 4.88 8.55 16.95
C SER A 61 4.26 7.35 16.23
N ASP A 62 4.89 6.18 16.30
CA ASP A 62 4.35 4.92 15.80
C ASP A 62 3.23 4.35 16.70
N GLU A 63 3.19 4.74 17.97
CA GLU A 63 2.10 4.35 18.88
C GLU A 63 0.72 4.83 18.39
N ASP A 64 0.67 6.05 17.82
CA ASP A 64 -0.54 6.55 17.17
C ASP A 64 -0.90 5.66 15.95
N MET A 65 0.09 5.13 15.23
CA MET A 65 -0.13 4.26 14.07
C MET A 65 -0.68 2.89 14.47
N PHE A 66 -0.13 2.27 15.52
CA PHE A 66 -0.58 0.97 16.01
C PHE A 66 -2.02 1.00 16.52
N GLU A 67 -2.42 2.06 17.22
CA GLU A 67 -3.79 2.22 17.70
C GLU A 67 -4.77 2.43 16.54
N ASN A 68 -4.44 3.33 15.60
CA ASN A 68 -5.33 3.61 14.47
C ASN A 68 -5.51 2.37 13.58
N ILE A 69 -4.45 1.58 13.35
CA ILE A 69 -4.55 0.43 12.44
C ILE A 69 -5.46 -0.67 13.00
N ASP A 70 -5.45 -0.91 14.31
CA ASP A 70 -6.37 -1.86 14.95
C ASP A 70 -7.85 -1.42 14.78
N ASP A 71 -8.11 -0.12 14.87
CA ASP A 71 -9.45 0.43 14.64
C ASP A 71 -9.86 0.39 13.15
N ILE A 72 -8.93 0.62 12.23
CA ILE A 72 -9.16 0.49 10.78
C ILE A 72 -9.57 -0.94 10.42
N MET A 73 -8.94 -1.95 11.03
CA MET A 73 -9.30 -3.35 10.79
C MET A 73 -10.77 -3.65 11.15
N LYS A 74 -11.33 -2.94 12.13
CA LYS A 74 -12.74 -3.10 12.57
C LYS A 74 -13.74 -2.41 11.64
N ARG A 75 -13.31 -1.45 10.81
CA ARG A 75 -14.16 -0.62 9.93
C ARG A 75 -14.38 -1.21 8.54
N ASN A 76 -14.01 -2.47 8.31
CA ASN A 76 -14.20 -3.19 7.03
C ASN A 76 -13.50 -2.51 5.82
N ILE A 77 -12.42 -1.75 6.09
CA ILE A 77 -11.58 -1.07 5.09
C ILE A 77 -10.64 -2.08 4.40
N VAL A 78 -10.22 -3.10 5.14
CA VAL A 78 -9.44 -4.24 4.65
C VAL A 78 -10.32 -5.47 4.41
N VAL A 79 -9.77 -6.51 3.79
CA VAL A 79 -10.46 -7.80 3.63
C VAL A 79 -10.83 -8.36 5.00
N LEU A 80 -12.00 -9.01 5.11
CA LEU A 80 -12.45 -9.61 6.36
C LEU A 80 -11.44 -10.67 6.86
N LYS A 81 -11.12 -10.63 8.16
CA LYS A 81 -10.10 -11.50 8.80
C LYS A 81 -8.66 -11.30 8.28
N THR A 82 -8.35 -10.15 7.68
CA THR A 82 -6.97 -9.79 7.34
C THR A 82 -6.04 -9.94 8.56
N PRO A 83 -4.97 -10.72 8.48
CA PRO A 83 -3.98 -10.80 9.54
C PRO A 83 -3.25 -9.46 9.70
N LEU A 84 -3.23 -8.96 10.94
CA LEU A 84 -2.51 -7.76 11.35
C LEU A 84 -1.32 -8.13 12.24
N PHE A 85 -0.13 -7.77 11.77
CA PHE A 85 1.12 -7.86 12.54
C PHE A 85 1.64 -6.45 12.82
N ALA A 86 1.29 -5.92 13.99
CA ALA A 86 1.84 -4.67 14.50
C ALA A 86 3.04 -4.96 15.41
N CYS A 87 4.22 -4.46 15.04
CA CYS A 87 5.49 -4.73 15.69
C CYS A 87 6.16 -3.42 16.13
N THR A 88 6.53 -3.34 17.41
CA THR A 88 7.43 -2.28 17.87
C THR A 88 8.90 -2.72 17.75
N VAL A 89 9.82 -1.84 17.39
CA VAL A 89 11.26 -2.15 17.38
C VAL A 89 11.89 -1.80 18.73
N GLY A 90 12.63 -2.72 19.31
CA GLY A 90 13.13 -2.69 20.67
C GLY A 90 12.10 -3.16 21.71
N GLN A 91 12.59 -3.74 22.81
CA GLN A 91 11.76 -4.16 23.93
C GLN A 91 11.37 -2.95 24.78
N LYS A 92 10.15 -2.46 24.57
CA LYS A 92 9.61 -1.29 25.27
C LYS A 92 8.08 -1.36 25.39
N PRO A 93 7.47 -0.60 26.32
CA PRO A 93 6.01 -0.46 26.36
C PRO A 93 5.49 0.06 25.02
N SER A 94 4.52 -0.65 24.43
CA SER A 94 3.93 -0.29 23.15
C SER A 94 2.49 -0.82 23.04
N LYS A 95 1.68 -0.17 22.18
CA LYS A 95 0.37 -0.63 21.73
C LYS A 95 0.48 -1.73 20.66
N ALA A 96 1.66 -1.92 20.06
CA ALA A 96 1.93 -3.03 19.16
C ALA A 96 1.80 -4.38 19.90
N ARG A 97 1.31 -5.42 19.20
CA ARG A 97 1.12 -6.75 19.78
C ARG A 97 2.41 -7.57 19.81
N PHE A 98 3.36 -7.23 18.95
CA PHE A 98 4.63 -7.93 18.79
C PHE A 98 5.78 -6.94 18.92
N TYR A 99 7.00 -7.45 19.05
CA TYR A 99 8.20 -6.64 18.98
C TYR A 99 9.29 -7.34 18.16
N LEU A 100 10.24 -6.56 17.68
CA LEU A 100 11.50 -7.00 17.09
C LEU A 100 12.63 -6.41 17.91
N ASP A 101 13.71 -7.15 18.15
CA ASP A 101 14.78 -6.68 19.03
C ASP A 101 15.45 -5.40 18.48
N ASP A 102 15.67 -5.35 17.17
CA ASP A 102 16.36 -4.26 16.51
C ASP A 102 16.00 -4.14 15.02
N ALA A 103 16.67 -3.22 14.33
CA ALA A 103 16.51 -3.01 12.90
C ALA A 103 16.97 -4.21 12.04
N PHE A 104 17.91 -5.04 12.52
CA PHE A 104 18.29 -6.26 11.80
C PHE A 104 17.14 -7.26 11.78
N GLY A 105 16.40 -7.38 12.89
CA GLY A 105 15.17 -8.17 12.94
C GLY A 105 14.13 -7.72 11.90
N VAL A 106 13.99 -6.41 11.69
CA VAL A 106 13.12 -5.84 10.64
C VAL A 106 13.55 -6.30 9.26
N VAL A 107 14.84 -6.11 8.92
CA VAL A 107 15.37 -6.51 7.62
C VAL A 107 15.21 -8.01 7.39
N ASN A 108 15.49 -8.83 8.40
CA ASN A 108 15.37 -10.28 8.28
C ASN A 108 13.93 -10.72 7.97
N ILE A 109 12.92 -10.16 8.64
CA ILE A 109 11.51 -10.48 8.34
C ILE A 109 11.13 -10.06 6.93
N LEU A 110 11.56 -8.87 6.49
CA LEU A 110 11.27 -8.41 5.14
C LEU A 110 11.92 -9.31 4.08
N SER A 111 13.16 -9.78 4.32
CA SER A 111 13.83 -10.75 3.45
C SER A 111 13.08 -12.07 3.40
N LEU A 112 12.67 -12.62 4.55
CA LEU A 112 11.91 -13.87 4.61
C LEU A 112 10.55 -13.77 3.90
N LEU A 113 9.89 -12.62 3.99
CA LEU A 113 8.64 -12.36 3.26
C LEU A 113 8.88 -12.28 1.76
N ALA A 114 9.98 -11.66 1.32
CA ALA A 114 10.36 -11.62 -0.08
C ALA A 114 10.67 -13.02 -0.62
N ASP A 115 11.43 -13.83 0.12
CA ASP A 115 11.77 -15.21 -0.25
C ASP A 115 10.55 -16.13 -0.31
N ALA A 116 9.57 -15.91 0.59
CA ALA A 116 8.32 -16.67 0.60
C ALA A 116 7.31 -16.19 -0.45
N SER A 117 7.49 -14.99 -1.02
CA SER A 117 6.62 -14.48 -2.07
C SER A 117 6.95 -15.16 -3.39
N GLU A 118 5.96 -15.83 -3.99
CA GLU A 118 6.10 -16.27 -5.38
C GLU A 118 6.17 -15.03 -6.28
N PRO A 119 7.07 -15.00 -7.28
CA PRO A 119 7.03 -13.93 -8.27
C PRO A 119 5.66 -13.98 -8.94
N ALA A 120 4.90 -12.89 -8.83
CA ALA A 120 3.61 -12.77 -9.50
C ALA A 120 3.82 -13.13 -10.98
N HIS A 121 3.06 -14.11 -11.48
CA HIS A 121 2.96 -14.30 -12.92
C HIS A 121 2.47 -12.97 -13.50
N VAL A 122 3.39 -12.27 -14.16
CA VAL A 122 3.07 -11.08 -14.93
C VAL A 122 2.20 -11.57 -16.07
N ILE A 123 0.89 -11.52 -15.90
CA ILE A 123 0.00 -11.51 -17.05
C ILE A 123 0.20 -10.11 -17.61
N GLU A 124 1.11 -10.00 -18.57
CA GLU A 124 1.09 -8.88 -19.50
C GLU A 124 -0.30 -8.87 -20.13
N LEU A 125 -1.18 -8.03 -19.59
CA LEU A 125 -2.40 -7.64 -20.27
C LEU A 125 -1.95 -6.74 -21.43
N GLU A 126 -1.43 -7.35 -22.48
CA GLU A 126 -1.37 -6.71 -23.78
C GLU A 126 -2.81 -6.43 -24.25
N ASP A 127 -2.94 -5.36 -25.04
CA ASP A 127 -4.18 -4.69 -25.47
C ASP A 127 -5.20 -5.57 -26.23
N ASP A 128 -5.84 -6.51 -25.55
CA ASP A 128 -6.82 -7.44 -26.16
C ASP A 128 -8.21 -6.85 -26.46
N LEU A 129 -8.35 -5.52 -26.48
CA LEU A 129 -9.52 -4.86 -27.07
C LEU A 129 -9.40 -4.73 -28.60
N ALA A 130 -8.18 -4.80 -29.16
CA ALA A 130 -7.96 -4.60 -30.59
C ALA A 130 -8.38 -5.81 -31.46
N THR A 131 -8.38 -7.03 -30.91
CA THR A 131 -8.66 -8.26 -31.68
C THR A 131 -10.16 -8.57 -31.78
N SER A 132 -11.00 -8.01 -30.90
CA SER A 132 -12.45 -8.29 -30.89
C SER A 132 -13.26 -7.43 -31.86
N VAL A 133 -12.70 -6.35 -32.42
CA VAL A 133 -13.43 -5.43 -33.31
C VAL A 133 -13.26 -5.78 -34.80
N SER A 134 -12.27 -6.60 -35.16
CA SER A 134 -12.02 -6.99 -36.57
C SER A 134 -13.00 -8.04 -37.11
N SER A 135 -13.80 -8.68 -36.24
CA SER A 135 -14.75 -9.74 -36.65
C SER A 135 -16.17 -9.23 -36.94
N ILE A 136 -16.42 -7.93 -36.80
CA ILE A 136 -17.75 -7.32 -37.02
C ILE A 136 -17.68 -6.34 -38.19
N TYR A 137 -17.44 -6.82 -39.40
CA TYR A 137 -17.99 -6.19 -40.61
C TYR A 137 -18.32 -7.27 -41.64
N ILE A 138 -19.63 -7.46 -41.84
CA ILE A 138 -20.26 -8.34 -42.82
C ILE A 138 -20.42 -7.57 -44.14
N SER A 139 -19.92 -8.17 -45.22
CA SER A 139 -20.32 -8.13 -46.65
C SER A 139 -20.51 -6.80 -47.40
N ASP A 140 -19.80 -6.67 -48.54
CA ASP A 140 -20.42 -6.44 -49.87
C ASP A 140 -19.43 -6.81 -51.02
N GLU A 141 -19.95 -7.57 -52.00
CA GLU A 141 -19.33 -8.15 -53.23
C GLU A 141 -18.76 -7.10 -54.24
N PRO A 142 -18.15 -7.40 -55.44
CA PRO A 142 -18.21 -8.62 -56.30
C PRO A 142 -16.85 -9.05 -56.96
N PRO A 143 -16.80 -10.08 -57.86
CA PRO A 143 -15.60 -10.85 -58.20
C PRO A 143 -14.82 -10.31 -59.42
N GLN A 144 -13.54 -10.66 -59.56
CA GLN A 144 -12.81 -10.45 -60.83
C GLN A 144 -11.94 -11.61 -61.30
N LEU A 145 -12.20 -11.89 -62.57
CA LEU A 145 -11.67 -12.82 -63.56
C LEU A 145 -10.20 -12.55 -63.93
N GLY A 146 -9.39 -13.59 -64.20
CA GLY A 146 -7.99 -13.35 -64.62
C GLY A 146 -7.14 -14.54 -65.06
N ASN A 147 -7.50 -15.15 -66.20
CA ASN A 147 -6.64 -15.73 -67.26
C ASN A 147 -5.40 -16.62 -66.98
N ARG A 148 -5.54 -17.86 -67.47
CA ARG A 148 -4.72 -18.57 -68.48
C ARG A 148 -3.20 -18.31 -68.51
N ARG A 149 -2.44 -19.39 -68.42
CA ARG A 149 -1.25 -19.59 -69.26
C ARG A 149 -1.28 -20.98 -69.88
N ASP A 150 -1.11 -20.95 -71.18
CA ASP A 150 -1.01 -22.07 -72.11
C ASP A 150 0.47 -22.47 -72.26
N GLU A 151 0.69 -23.53 -73.05
CA GLU A 151 1.96 -24.11 -73.55
C GLU A 151 2.52 -25.28 -72.71
N GLY A 152 2.66 -26.51 -73.20
CA GLY A 152 2.55 -27.06 -74.56
C GLY A 152 3.86 -27.72 -75.00
N SER A 153 4.02 -29.02 -74.71
CA SER A 153 4.68 -30.05 -75.55
C SER A 153 4.55 -31.41 -74.87
#